data_AF-A0A6I1E2C5-F1
#
_entry.id   AF-A0A6I1E2C5-F1
#
_cell.length_a   1.000
_cell.length_b   1.000
_cell.length_c   1.000
_cell.angle_alpha   90.00
_cell.angle_beta   90.00
_cell.angle_gamma   90.00
#
_symmetry.space_group_name_H-M   'P 1'
#
loop_
_entity.id
_entity.type
_entity.pdbx_description
1 polymer ?
#
loop_
_entity_poly.entity_id
_entity_poly.type
_entity_poly.pdbx_seq_one_letter_code
_entity_poly.pdbx_strand_id
1 'polypeptide(L)' 'MSKDTEIELTMEMVESLVKFFPRYAKDGVVKINCNNMGLWFVNPSNGTHQFIGRVQETENNPSTSEPKQAKQEKKKPTLN' A
#
# COMPACT_ATOMS: atom_id res chain seq x y z
N MET A 1 -18.51 11.53 11.82
CA MET A 1 -18.34 10.09 12.10
C MET A 1 -17.23 9.60 11.20
N SER A 2 -16.13 9.11 11.77
CA SER A 2 -15.11 8.39 11.00
C SER A 2 -15.75 7.09 10.54
N LYS A 3 -15.67 6.75 9.24
CA LYS A 3 -16.00 5.39 8.81
C LYS A 3 -14.88 4.47 9.29
N ASP A 4 -15.22 3.50 10.12
CA ASP A 4 -14.33 2.38 10.37
C ASP A 4 -14.13 1.65 9.04
N THR A 5 -12.90 1.67 8.53
CA THR A 5 -12.58 1.08 7.22
C THR A 5 -12.26 -0.38 7.44
N GLU A 6 -13.30 -1.21 7.43
CA GLU A 6 -13.20 -2.65 7.55
C GLU A 6 -12.39 -3.25 6.39
N ILE A 7 -11.61 -4.29 6.67
CA ILE A 7 -10.82 -5.02 5.68
C ILE A 7 -11.11 -6.51 5.81
N GLU A 8 -11.33 -7.16 4.68
CA GLU A 8 -11.50 -8.61 4.59
C GLU A 8 -10.18 -9.25 4.17
N LEU A 9 -9.76 -10.29 4.89
CA LEU A 9 -8.55 -11.07 4.62
C LEU A 9 -8.89 -12.55 4.60
N THR A 10 -8.29 -13.31 3.70
CA THR A 10 -8.43 -14.78 3.72
C THR A 10 -7.69 -15.37 4.92
N MET A 11 -8.08 -16.56 5.35
CA MET A 11 -7.42 -17.28 6.44
C MET A 11 -5.92 -17.48 6.16
N GLU A 12 -5.55 -17.87 4.93
CA GLU A 12 -4.16 -18.01 4.50
C GLU A 12 -3.36 -16.70 4.58
N MET A 13 -3.99 -15.55 4.32
CA MET A 13 -3.37 -14.23 4.52
C MET A 13 -3.11 -13.96 5.99
N VAL A 14 -4.07 -14.23 6.88
CA VAL A 14 -3.91 -14.03 8.34
C VAL A 14 -2.77 -14.91 8.88
N GLU A 15 -2.73 -16.18 8.50
CA GLU A 15 -1.65 -17.10 8.87
C GLU A 15 -0.29 -16.61 8.34
N SER A 16 -0.24 -16.18 7.08
CA SER A 16 0.97 -15.63 6.47
C SER A 16 1.44 -14.36 7.18
N LEU A 17 0.53 -13.49 7.61
CA LEU A 17 0.85 -12.27 8.35
C LEU A 17 1.54 -12.58 9.68
N VAL A 18 1.00 -13.51 10.47
CA VAL A 18 1.61 -13.92 11.74
C VAL A 18 2.96 -14.61 11.52
N LYS A 19 3.04 -15.49 10.50
CA LYS A 19 4.24 -16.27 10.16
C LYS A 19 5.41 -15.43 9.68
N PHE A 20 5.18 -14.46 8.80
CA PHE A 20 6.23 -13.65 8.17
C PHE A 20 6.47 -12.30 8.85
N PHE A 21 5.50 -11.78 9.62
CA PHE A 21 5.63 -10.53 10.37
C PHE A 21 5.44 -10.71 11.88
N PRO A 22 6.13 -11.66 12.55
CA PRO A 22 5.93 -11.95 13.98
C PRO A 22 6.22 -10.75 14.90
N ARG A 23 7.03 -9.78 14.45
CA ARG A 23 7.28 -8.52 15.16
C ARG A 23 6.05 -7.62 15.28
N TYR A 24 5.08 -7.76 14.38
CA TYR A 24 3.82 -7.02 14.37
C TYR A 24 2.65 -7.84 14.93
N ALA A 25 2.85 -9.13 15.17
CA ALA A 25 1.89 -9.98 15.85
C ALA A 25 2.02 -9.78 17.37
N LYS A 26 0.89 -9.62 18.05
CA LYS A 26 0.78 -9.72 19.51
C LYS A 26 -0.36 -10.67 19.85
N ASP A 27 -0.07 -11.66 20.68
CA ASP A 27 -1.03 -12.68 21.10
C ASP A 27 -1.71 -13.40 19.90
N GLY A 28 -0.94 -13.62 18.82
CA GLY A 28 -1.42 -14.21 17.56
C GLY A 28 -2.17 -13.24 16.62
N VAL A 29 -2.37 -11.98 17.01
CA VAL A 29 -3.13 -10.98 16.25
C VAL A 29 -2.20 -9.93 15.64
N VAL A 30 -2.31 -9.70 14.33
CA VAL A 30 -1.67 -8.57 13.64
C VAL A 30 -2.70 -7.46 13.45
N LYS A 31 -2.38 -6.25 13.94
CA LYS A 31 -3.25 -5.08 13.78
C LYS A 31 -2.89 -4.30 12.52
N ILE A 32 -3.89 -4.05 11.67
CA ILE A 32 -3.77 -3.21 10.47
C ILE A 32 -4.70 -2.01 10.61
N ASN A 33 -4.20 -0.82 10.29
CA ASN A 33 -5.01 0.37 10.10
C ASN A 33 -5.22 0.59 8.59
N CYS A 34 -6.47 0.81 8.19
CA CYS A 34 -6.84 1.18 6.83
C CYS A 34 -7.38 2.62 6.81
N ASN A 35 -6.89 3.43 5.89
CA ASN A 35 -7.32 4.81 5.67
C ASN A 35 -7.12 5.20 4.19
N ASN A 36 -7.61 6.38 3.81
CA ASN A 36 -7.55 6.88 2.41
C ASN A 36 -6.13 6.97 1.82
N MET A 37 -5.06 6.87 2.61
CA MET A 37 -3.68 6.84 2.11
C MET A 37 -3.17 5.40 1.88
N GLY A 38 -3.71 4.41 2.59
CA GLY A 38 -3.29 3.02 2.45
C GLY A 38 -3.53 2.13 3.67
N LEU A 39 -2.88 0.97 3.61
CA LEU A 39 -2.84 -0.05 4.66
C LEU A 39 -1.52 0.07 5.45
N TRP A 40 -1.63 -0.04 6.77
CA TRP A 40 -0.53 0.18 7.70
C TRP A 40 -0.50 -0.87 8.81
N PHE A 41 0.62 -1.54 9.06
CA PHE A 41 0.79 -2.35 10.26
C PHE A 41 0.93 -1.45 11.48
N VAL A 42 0.26 -1.79 12.58
CA VAL A 42 0.47 -1.15 13.88
C VAL A 42 1.51 -1.95 14.66
N ASN A 43 2.66 -1.34 14.99
CA ASN A 43 3.67 -1.99 15.84
C ASN A 43 3.15 -2.10 17.29
N PRO A 44 3.01 -3.31 17.86
CA PRO A 44 2.43 -3.50 19.19
C PRO A 44 3.31 -2.99 20.34
N SER A 45 4.61 -2.74 20.11
CA SER A 45 5.55 -2.29 21.15
C SER A 45 5.56 -0.79 21.39
N ASN A 46 5.23 0.03 20.38
CA ASN A 46 5.36 1.48 20.42
C ASN A 46 4.25 2.26 19.68
N GLY A 47 3.29 1.56 19.06
CA GLY A 47 2.18 2.18 18.32
C GLY A 47 2.57 2.80 16.96
N THR A 48 3.82 2.67 16.49
CA THR A 48 4.23 3.25 15.19
C THR A 48 3.62 2.49 14.02
N HIS A 49 3.24 3.23 12.97
CA HIS A 49 2.67 2.67 11.75
C HIS A 49 3.74 2.36 10.70
N GLN A 50 3.76 1.13 10.18
CA GLN A 50 4.59 0.73 9.04
C GLN A 50 3.71 0.58 7.80
N PHE A 51 4.05 1.29 6.74
CA PHE A 51 3.33 1.24 5.46
C PHE A 51 3.41 -0.15 4.82
N ILE A 52 2.26 -0.67 4.35
CA ILE A 52 2.13 -1.96 3.65
C ILE A 52 1.87 -1.72 2.15
N GLY A 53 0.93 -0.83 1.82
CA GLY A 53 0.53 -0.58 0.43
C GLY A 53 -0.51 0.52 0.31
N ARG A 54 -0.59 1.14 -0.88
CA ARG A 54 -1.63 2.15 -1.16
C ARG A 54 -2.93 1.42 -1.42
N VAL A 55 -4.02 1.92 -0.84
CA VAL A 55 -5.35 1.66 -1.40
C VAL A 55 -5.41 2.44 -2.70
N GLN A 56 -5.49 1.74 -3.83
CA GLN A 56 -6.03 2.36 -5.03
C GLN A 56 -7.54 2.38 -4.86
N GLU A 57 -8.14 3.56 -4.90
CA GLU A 57 -9.57 3.66 -5.17
C GLU A 57 -9.77 3.11 -6.58
N THR A 58 -10.19 1.85 -6.68
CA THR A 58 -10.66 1.26 -7.93
C THR A 58 -12.02 1.85 -8.25
N GLU A 59 -12.04 3.12 -8.65
CA GLU A 59 -13.10 3.58 -9.54
C GLU A 59 -13.11 2.64 -10.75
N ASN A 60 -14.29 2.12 -11.10
CA ASN A 60 -14.46 1.20 -12.22
C ASN A 60 -14.26 1.94 -13.55
N ASN A 61 -13.01 2.22 -13.91
CA ASN A 61 -12.63 2.93 -15.12
C ASN A 61 -11.52 2.15 -15.85
N PRO A 62 -11.82 1.44 -16.95
CA PRO A 62 -10.89 0.53 -17.62
C PRO A 62 -9.86 1.26 -18.51
N SER A 63 -9.34 2.41 -18.06
CA SER A 63 -8.56 3.32 -18.89
C SER A 63 -7.10 3.49 -18.41
N THR A 64 -6.20 2.95 -19.25
CA THR A 64 -4.82 3.42 -19.44
C THR A 64 -3.80 3.14 -18.32
N SER A 65 -3.28 1.91 -18.33
CA SER A 65 -1.87 1.63 -18.00
C SER A 65 -1.01 1.45 -19.26
N GLU A 66 -1.00 2.44 -20.16
CA GLU A 66 0.03 2.49 -21.20
C GLU A 66 1.40 2.80 -20.59
N PRO A 67 2.46 2.03 -20.89
CA PRO A 67 3.80 2.36 -20.43
C PRO A 67 4.28 3.64 -21.14
N LYS A 68 4.61 4.67 -20.36
CA LYS A 68 5.11 5.96 -20.88
C LYS A 68 6.39 5.75 -21.70
N GLN A 69 6.28 5.79 -23.02
CA GLN A 69 7.43 5.85 -23.92
C GLN A 69 8.23 7.13 -23.61
N ALA A 70 9.49 6.97 -23.20
CA ALA A 70 10.40 8.06 -22.94
C ALA A 70 10.87 8.71 -24.26
N LYS A 71 10.07 9.63 -24.81
CA LYS A 71 10.56 10.59 -25.81
C LYS A 71 11.59 11.51 -25.16
N GLN A 72 12.87 11.27 -25.41
CA GLN A 72 13.89 12.31 -25.33
C GLN A 72 14.36 12.64 -26.74
N GLU A 73 13.95 13.80 -27.25
CA GLU A 73 14.49 14.35 -28.49
C GLU A 73 14.77 15.85 -28.32
N LYS A 74 15.88 16.29 -28.92
CA LYS A 74 16.27 17.69 -29.24
C LYS A 74 16.73 18.62 -28.10
N LYS A 75 18.05 18.82 -28.07
CA LYS A 75 18.66 20.17 -27.97
C LYS A 75 19.73 20.38 -29.06
N LYS A 76 19.35 21.12 -30.10
CA LYS A 76 20.17 22.06 -30.92
C LYS A 76 19.47 23.44 -30.80
N PRO A 77 20.10 24.61 -31.03
CA PRO A 77 21.29 24.91 -31.86
C PRO A 77 22.51 25.28 -30.95
N THR A 78 23.58 26.01 -31.32
CA THR A 78 23.85 26.92 -32.46
C THR A 78 25.35 27.04 -32.80
N LEU A 79 25.63 27.52 -34.01
CA LEU A 79 26.80 28.25 -34.54
C LEU A 79 27.97 28.60 -33.58
N ASN A 80 29.17 28.17 -33.98
CA ASN A 80 30.36 29.00 -34.24
C ASN A 80 31.29 28.24 -35.20
#